data_AF-A0A378QCB5-F1
#
_entry.id   AF-A0A378QCB5-F1
#
_cell.length_a   1.000
_cell.length_b   1.000
_cell.length_c   1.000
_cell.angle_alpha   90.00
_cell.angle_beta   90.00
_cell.angle_gamma   90.00
#
_symmetry.space_group_name_H-M   'P 1'
#
loop_
_entity.id
_entity.type
_entity.pdbx_description
1 polymer ?
#
loop_
_entity_poly.entity_id
_entity_poly.type
_entity_poly.pdbx_seq_one_letter_code
_entity_poly.pdbx_strand_id
1 'polypeptide(L)'
;MPQKTTKVARNEIKTAQALVHVKHSITINQYKYWFLFLKAYKDALEKDVLEFDDEGFYFIHLSELEKMMGYEISKKFLKQDLESLRKEPIILNYLEKDGKPSSKGSGFLSEWKIKGSRVGFMLPSFVLNVLKGDKDAKEMFLLINWNIFNSFAGKYEAIIYKLCLDYMGLGQMLGYGKTPQMTIDSYREYIGLEKNEYPLFKELNRWTITKPIANINSNELSDIEVEVHYINQGRKVTGLFFTAKYKKGRRPTIRIEQIVGEQNINPPSSNTNADAPATTSDDSHSAAAEKHPAFDGLRIELSVRKIKSYLTKYNEDQIRSIVERANEYLDRSEAQGKSVENIAGVYYKALDEGWDSDRIEKRKAKAEADAKKAEEAAEAKKAALNKKLKEAEEAAKVKAEQDKAILIFESLSEDERQAIVNGILADIPRNQQLLYKSKNAKNDYYKFAPMIFKITDAMKEKYWDMV
;
A
#
# COMPACT_ATOMS: atom_id res chain seq x y z
N MET A 1 41.57 6.54 45.11
CA MET A 1 41.17 6.31 43.70
C MET A 1 40.16 5.18 43.65
N PRO A 2 38.91 5.43 43.23
CA PRO A 2 38.04 4.41 42.70
C PRO A 2 37.80 4.66 41.20
N GLN A 3 38.07 3.65 40.38
CA GLN A 3 37.77 3.66 38.95
C GLN A 3 36.25 3.76 38.74
N LYS A 4 35.78 4.92 38.30
CA LYS A 4 34.42 5.04 37.73
C LYS A 4 34.41 4.29 36.41
N THR A 5 33.75 3.15 36.39
CA THR A 5 33.33 2.48 35.15
C THR A 5 32.36 3.39 34.41
N THR A 6 32.86 4.13 33.43
CA THR A 6 32.04 4.88 32.48
C THR A 6 31.27 3.86 31.65
N LYS A 7 29.98 3.66 31.96
CA LYS A 7 29.05 3.02 31.03
C LYS A 7 29.12 3.82 29.74
N VAL A 8 29.68 3.21 28.69
CA VAL A 8 29.57 3.73 27.33
C VAL A 8 28.08 3.78 27.03
N ALA A 9 27.51 4.98 27.05
CA ALA A 9 26.17 5.20 26.56
C ALA A 9 26.14 4.69 25.13
N ARG A 10 25.31 3.67 24.86
CA ARG A 10 24.93 3.36 23.49
C ARG A 10 24.35 4.66 22.95
N ASN A 11 25.11 5.34 22.08
CA ASN A 11 24.55 6.33 21.19
C ASN A 11 23.57 5.57 20.30
N GLU A 12 22.34 5.41 20.80
CA GLU A 12 21.19 5.18 19.96
C GLU A 12 21.18 6.35 19.00
N ILE A 13 21.49 6.07 17.74
CA ILE A 13 21.28 7.02 16.66
C ILE A 13 19.78 7.30 16.69
N LYS A 14 19.39 8.40 17.34
CA LYS A 14 18.04 8.93 17.29
C LYS A 14 17.88 9.50 15.88
N THR A 15 17.54 8.61 14.96
CA THR A 15 17.21 8.96 13.59
C THR A 15 16.06 9.95 13.61
N ALA A 16 16.12 10.98 12.76
CA ALA A 16 15.14 12.07 12.67
C ALA A 16 13.81 11.61 12.03
N GLN A 17 13.22 10.53 12.56
CA GLN A 17 12.00 9.87 12.04
C GLN A 17 10.71 10.66 12.34
N ALA A 18 10.70 11.96 12.06
CA ALA A 18 9.49 12.74 12.04
C ALA A 18 8.89 12.66 10.62
N LEU A 19 7.58 12.42 10.55
CA LEU A 19 6.68 12.67 9.40
C LEU A 19 6.31 11.58 8.38
N VAL A 20 6.41 10.27 8.66
CA VAL A 20 5.69 9.29 7.79
C VAL A 20 4.22 9.11 8.22
N HIS A 21 3.84 9.59 9.40
CA HIS A 21 2.52 9.39 9.99
C HIS A 21 1.63 10.63 9.81
N VAL A 22 0.80 10.62 8.77
CA VAL A 22 -0.28 11.60 8.64
C VAL A 22 -1.54 10.97 9.22
N LYS A 23 -1.97 11.44 10.39
CA LYS A 23 -3.32 11.13 10.89
C LYS A 23 -4.32 11.79 9.94
N HIS A 24 -5.23 11.01 9.37
CA HIS A 24 -6.26 11.53 8.47
C HIS A 24 -7.48 10.62 8.40
N SER A 25 -8.63 11.19 8.08
CA SER A 25 -9.85 10.42 7.80
C SER A 25 -10.13 10.23 6.30
N ILE A 26 -9.29 10.79 5.41
CA ILE A 26 -9.51 10.78 3.96
C ILE A 26 -9.73 9.38 3.37
N THR A 27 -10.53 9.33 2.30
CA THR A 27 -10.82 8.11 1.55
C THR A 27 -9.61 7.64 0.74
N ILE A 28 -9.64 6.40 0.26
CA ILE A 28 -8.58 5.88 -0.61
C ILE A 28 -8.44 6.67 -1.92
N ASN A 29 -9.55 7.15 -2.49
CA ASN A 29 -9.51 7.95 -3.73
C ASN A 29 -8.91 9.33 -3.49
N GLN A 30 -9.28 9.99 -2.38
CA GLN A 30 -8.67 11.24 -1.95
C GLN A 30 -7.15 11.06 -1.75
N TYR A 31 -6.75 9.95 -1.11
CA TYR A 31 -5.35 9.67 -0.91
C TYR A 31 -4.61 9.40 -2.23
N LYS A 32 -5.24 8.71 -3.18
CA LYS A 32 -4.74 8.53 -4.55
C LYS A 32 -4.56 9.86 -5.29
N TYR A 33 -5.53 10.76 -5.24
CA TYR A 33 -5.37 12.09 -5.87
C TYR A 33 -4.20 12.85 -5.26
N TRP A 34 -4.11 12.91 -3.93
CA TRP A 34 -3.00 13.59 -3.28
C TRP A 34 -1.65 12.99 -3.65
N PHE A 35 -1.52 11.67 -3.64
CA PHE A 35 -0.30 11.00 -4.08
C PHE A 35 0.07 11.37 -5.52
N LEU A 36 -0.91 11.37 -6.43
CA LEU A 36 -0.67 11.74 -7.84
C LEU A 36 -0.27 13.21 -7.99
N PHE A 37 -0.82 14.12 -7.18
CA PHE A 37 -0.39 15.52 -7.15
C PHE A 37 1.06 15.67 -6.70
N LEU A 38 1.46 14.95 -5.65
CA LEU A 38 2.85 14.94 -5.19
C LEU A 38 3.79 14.37 -6.24
N LYS A 39 3.40 13.25 -6.87
CA LYS A 39 4.17 12.62 -7.94
C LYS A 39 4.32 13.55 -9.13
N ALA A 40 3.23 14.13 -9.63
CA ALA A 40 3.27 15.04 -10.77
C ALA A 40 4.12 16.29 -10.47
N TYR A 41 3.95 16.88 -9.28
CA TYR A 41 4.76 18.01 -8.83
C TYR A 41 6.24 17.64 -8.78
N LYS A 42 6.59 16.50 -8.18
CA LYS A 42 7.98 16.04 -8.06
C LYS A 42 8.59 15.71 -9.42
N ASP A 43 7.88 14.99 -10.28
CA ASP A 43 8.34 14.67 -11.63
C ASP A 43 8.60 15.94 -12.45
N ALA A 44 7.76 16.97 -12.29
CA ALA A 44 7.97 18.27 -12.94
C ALA A 44 9.12 19.05 -12.33
N LEU A 45 9.31 18.99 -11.00
CA LEU A 45 10.45 19.58 -10.31
C LEU A 45 11.78 18.96 -10.77
N GLU A 46 11.85 17.64 -10.87
CA GLU A 46 13.05 16.91 -11.28
C GLU A 46 13.42 17.14 -12.76
N LYS A 47 12.41 17.43 -13.60
CA LYS A 47 12.60 17.77 -15.02
C LYS A 47 12.80 19.25 -15.27
N ASP A 48 12.75 20.09 -14.22
CA ASP A 48 12.81 21.54 -14.31
C ASP A 48 11.74 22.15 -15.24
N VAL A 49 10.50 21.64 -15.15
CA VAL A 49 9.33 22.06 -15.95
C VAL A 49 8.15 22.49 -15.08
N LEU A 50 8.42 22.94 -13.85
CA LEU A 50 7.37 23.48 -12.99
C LEU A 50 6.90 24.84 -13.51
N GLU A 51 5.69 24.85 -14.07
CA GLU A 51 4.99 26.05 -14.50
C GLU A 51 3.74 26.27 -13.65
N PHE A 52 3.60 27.47 -13.10
CA PHE A 52 2.44 27.91 -12.33
C PHE A 52 1.65 28.94 -13.12
N ASP A 53 0.34 29.02 -12.90
CA ASP A 53 -0.43 30.17 -13.39
C ASP A 53 -0.15 31.44 -12.57
N ASP A 54 -0.73 32.56 -12.98
CA ASP A 54 -0.55 33.87 -12.32
C ASP A 54 -1.04 33.87 -10.85
N GLU A 55 -1.91 32.93 -10.49
CA GLU A 55 -2.43 32.75 -9.14
C GLU A 55 -1.57 31.77 -8.31
N GLY A 56 -0.60 31.09 -8.91
CA GLY A 56 0.32 30.15 -8.25
C GLY A 56 -0.14 28.68 -8.27
N PHE A 57 -1.14 28.31 -9.08
CA PHE A 57 -1.60 26.92 -9.22
C PHE A 57 -0.71 26.14 -10.17
N TYR A 58 -0.33 24.93 -9.77
CA TYR A 58 0.22 23.93 -10.68
C TYR A 58 -0.91 23.08 -11.28
N PHE A 59 -0.95 22.95 -12.60
CA PHE A 59 -2.04 22.28 -13.31
C PHE A 59 -1.62 20.98 -13.97
N ILE A 60 -2.43 19.94 -13.76
CA ILE A 60 -2.34 18.68 -14.50
C ILE A 60 -3.62 18.42 -15.29
N HIS A 61 -3.50 17.66 -16.38
CA HIS A 61 -4.66 17.27 -17.18
C HIS A 61 -5.44 16.14 -16.50
N LEU A 62 -6.78 16.22 -16.51
CA LEU A 62 -7.63 15.18 -15.94
C LEU A 62 -7.40 13.82 -16.61
N SER A 63 -7.15 13.81 -17.92
CA SER A 63 -6.81 12.59 -18.67
C SER A 63 -5.52 11.93 -18.19
N GLU A 64 -4.57 12.70 -17.65
CA GLU A 64 -3.33 12.18 -17.08
C GLU A 64 -3.61 11.46 -15.75
N LEU A 65 -4.46 12.05 -14.91
CA LEU A 65 -4.95 11.42 -13.69
C LEU A 65 -5.69 10.11 -14.01
N GLU A 66 -6.65 10.14 -14.95
CA GLU A 66 -7.43 8.97 -15.36
C GLU A 66 -6.53 7.85 -15.89
N LYS A 67 -5.53 8.20 -16.71
CA LYS A 67 -4.53 7.26 -17.21
C LYS A 67 -3.73 6.61 -16.08
N MET A 68 -3.30 7.37 -15.08
CA MET A 68 -2.55 6.82 -13.94
C MET A 68 -3.42 5.99 -12.99
N MET A 69 -4.69 6.38 -12.83
CA MET A 69 -5.68 5.68 -12.00
C MET A 69 -6.15 4.37 -12.64
N GLY A 70 -6.24 4.34 -13.98
CA GLY A 70 -6.75 3.21 -14.74
C GLY A 70 -8.28 3.20 -14.90
N TYR A 71 -8.96 4.30 -14.56
CA TYR A 71 -10.41 4.45 -14.68
C TYR A 71 -10.79 5.94 -14.81
N GLU A 72 -11.98 6.20 -15.33
CA GLU A 72 -12.52 7.55 -15.50
C GLU A 72 -12.85 8.20 -14.16
N ILE A 73 -12.56 9.50 -14.04
CA ILE A 73 -12.80 10.27 -12.83
C ILE A 73 -14.07 11.08 -13.00
N SER A 74 -15.06 10.80 -12.16
CA SER A 74 -16.28 11.62 -12.10
C SER A 74 -15.95 13.03 -11.60
N LYS A 75 -16.13 14.04 -12.46
CA LYS A 75 -15.88 15.45 -12.13
C LYS A 75 -16.66 15.94 -10.91
N LYS A 76 -17.89 15.42 -10.70
CA LYS A 76 -18.72 15.76 -9.54
C LYS A 76 -18.06 15.32 -8.24
N PHE A 77 -17.61 14.06 -8.18
CA PHE A 77 -16.94 13.52 -7.00
C PHE A 77 -15.55 14.11 -6.81
N LEU A 78 -14.81 14.33 -7.90
CA LEU A 78 -13.50 15.00 -7.85
C LEU A 78 -13.56 16.35 -7.12
N LYS A 79 -14.55 17.19 -7.44
CA LYS A 79 -14.73 18.48 -6.77
C LYS A 79 -14.91 18.32 -5.25
N GLN A 80 -15.71 17.34 -4.84
CA GLN A 80 -15.95 17.04 -3.42
C GLN A 80 -14.67 16.50 -2.75
N ASP A 81 -13.96 15.60 -3.41
CA ASP A 81 -12.72 15.01 -2.92
C ASP A 81 -11.59 16.04 -2.75
N LEU A 82 -11.44 16.98 -3.69
CA LEU A 82 -10.48 18.08 -3.58
C LEU A 82 -10.81 19.02 -2.41
N GLU A 83 -12.10 19.30 -2.19
CA GLU A 83 -12.53 20.12 -1.07
C GLU A 83 -12.35 19.41 0.27
N SER A 84 -12.57 18.08 0.32
CA SER A 84 -12.22 17.26 1.48
C SER A 84 -10.71 17.29 1.76
N LEU A 85 -9.86 17.14 0.73
CA LEU A 85 -8.41 17.24 0.87
C LEU A 85 -7.96 18.61 1.40
N ARG A 86 -8.61 19.70 0.96
CA ARG A 86 -8.31 21.05 1.45
C ARG A 86 -8.65 21.23 2.94
N LYS A 87 -9.77 20.64 3.38
CA LYS A 87 -10.29 20.81 4.75
C LYS A 87 -9.68 19.85 5.76
N GLU A 88 -9.35 18.63 5.34
CA GLU A 88 -8.91 17.60 6.26
C GLU A 88 -7.53 17.96 6.85
N PRO A 89 -7.38 18.01 8.18
CA PRO A 89 -6.12 18.36 8.80
C PRO A 89 -5.10 17.24 8.63
N ILE A 90 -3.99 17.56 7.98
CA ILE A 90 -2.72 16.89 8.14
C ILE A 90 -2.12 17.34 9.46
N ILE A 91 -1.97 16.40 10.41
CA ILE A 91 -1.24 16.62 11.65
C ILE A 91 0.13 15.96 11.54
N LEU A 92 1.17 16.76 11.75
CA LEU A 92 2.57 16.34 11.73
C LEU A 92 3.01 15.93 13.14
N ASN A 93 3.85 14.89 13.24
CA ASN A 93 4.47 14.40 14.47
C ASN A 93 3.51 13.78 15.53
N TYR A 94 2.50 13.03 15.09
CA TYR A 94 1.54 12.39 16.01
C TYR A 94 2.16 11.32 16.96
N LEU A 95 3.33 10.76 16.65
CA LEU A 95 4.00 9.75 17.51
C LEU A 95 5.08 10.31 18.43
N GLU A 96 5.27 11.64 18.48
CA GLU A 96 6.18 12.34 19.41
C GLU A 96 7.62 11.77 19.49
N LYS A 97 8.12 11.19 18.39
CA LYS A 97 9.38 10.42 18.37
C LYS A 97 10.65 11.26 18.57
N ASP A 98 10.57 12.54 18.26
CA ASP A 98 11.60 13.56 18.46
C ASP A 98 11.53 14.22 19.86
N GLY A 99 10.56 13.83 20.70
CA GLY A 99 10.40 14.32 22.07
C GLY A 99 10.05 15.81 22.16
N LYS A 100 9.62 16.43 21.05
CA LYS A 100 9.24 17.84 20.98
C LYS A 100 7.76 17.97 20.60
N PRO A 101 6.88 18.38 21.53
CA PRO A 101 5.47 18.58 21.24
C PRO A 101 5.30 19.83 20.39
N SER A 102 5.31 19.68 19.07
CA SER A 102 4.88 20.74 18.15
C SER A 102 3.81 20.17 17.22
N SER A 103 2.58 20.66 17.38
CA SER A 103 1.45 20.32 16.51
C SER A 103 1.26 21.43 15.49
N LYS A 104 1.68 21.19 14.24
CA LYS A 104 1.35 22.05 13.09
C LYS A 104 0.28 21.35 12.27
N GLY A 105 -0.87 22.01 12.08
CA GLY A 105 -1.99 21.52 11.28
C GLY A 105 -2.12 22.31 9.97
N SER A 106 -2.39 21.63 8.87
CA SER A 106 -2.71 22.24 7.56
C SER A 106 -3.56 21.26 6.74
N GLY A 107 -4.15 21.67 5.63
CA GLY A 107 -4.85 20.76 4.72
C GLY A 107 -3.88 19.84 3.95
N PHE A 108 -4.40 18.84 3.24
CA PHE A 108 -3.62 18.11 2.22
C PHE A 108 -3.28 18.98 1.01
N LEU A 109 -4.19 19.91 0.70
CA LEU A 109 -4.02 20.98 -0.27
C LEU A 109 -4.24 22.31 0.44
N SER A 110 -3.50 23.34 0.06
CA SER A 110 -3.82 24.71 0.46
C SER A 110 -5.04 25.19 -0.31
N GLU A 111 -5.03 25.00 -1.62
CA GLU A 111 -6.05 25.44 -2.57
C GLU A 111 -6.17 24.46 -3.73
N TRP A 112 -7.32 24.49 -4.41
CA TRP A 112 -7.58 23.71 -5.62
C TRP A 112 -8.47 24.49 -6.58
N LYS A 113 -8.34 24.20 -7.88
CA LYS A 113 -9.11 24.83 -8.96
C LYS A 113 -9.40 23.81 -10.05
N ILE A 114 -10.56 23.91 -10.71
CA ILE A 114 -10.86 23.11 -11.91
C ILE A 114 -11.12 24.08 -13.06
N LYS A 115 -10.33 23.97 -14.14
CA LYS A 115 -10.46 24.80 -15.35
C LYS A 115 -10.56 23.87 -16.56
N GLY A 116 -11.78 23.70 -17.08
CA GLY A 116 -12.07 22.80 -18.20
C GLY A 116 -11.72 21.34 -17.90
N SER A 117 -10.68 20.83 -18.56
CA SER A 117 -10.14 19.47 -18.36
C SER A 117 -8.85 19.44 -17.54
N ARG A 118 -8.51 20.53 -16.82
CA ARG A 118 -7.32 20.61 -15.97
C ARG A 118 -7.70 20.81 -14.51
N VAL A 119 -6.91 20.18 -13.64
CA VAL A 119 -7.00 20.31 -12.18
C VAL A 119 -5.78 21.09 -11.71
N GLY A 120 -6.02 22.26 -11.12
CA GLY A 120 -5.02 23.08 -10.47
C GLY A 120 -4.98 22.78 -8.98
N PHE A 121 -3.79 22.68 -8.39
CA PHE A 121 -3.63 22.50 -6.95
C PHE A 121 -2.45 23.30 -6.41
N MET A 122 -2.52 23.63 -5.12
CA MET A 122 -1.42 24.20 -4.35
C MET A 122 -1.12 23.30 -3.16
N LEU A 123 0.16 22.94 -3.01
CA LEU A 123 0.61 22.17 -1.86
C LEU A 123 0.96 23.11 -0.69
N PRO A 124 0.71 22.70 0.56
CA PRO A 124 1.18 23.44 1.71
C PRO A 124 2.71 23.58 1.73
N SER A 125 3.21 24.70 2.28
CA SER A 125 4.65 25.01 2.29
C SER A 125 5.52 23.92 2.92
N PHE A 126 5.02 23.23 3.96
CA PHE A 126 5.76 22.13 4.57
C PHE A 126 5.93 20.94 3.62
N VAL A 127 4.92 20.62 2.79
CA VAL A 127 4.99 19.57 1.77
C VAL A 127 5.98 19.98 0.68
N LEU A 128 5.95 21.25 0.27
CA LEU A 128 6.88 21.76 -0.75
C LEU A 128 8.35 21.66 -0.29
N ASN A 129 8.63 21.97 0.97
CA ASN A 129 9.98 21.84 1.53
C ASN A 129 10.48 20.39 1.48
N VAL A 130 9.59 19.42 1.73
CA VAL A 130 9.88 17.99 1.57
C VAL A 130 10.24 17.63 0.15
N LEU A 131 9.40 18.03 -0.82
CA LEU A 131 9.62 17.68 -2.22
C LEU A 131 10.90 18.29 -2.80
N LYS A 132 11.34 19.45 -2.28
CA LYS A 132 12.59 20.13 -2.67
C LYS A 132 13.86 19.48 -2.11
N GLY A 133 13.74 18.41 -1.31
CA GLY A 133 14.88 17.62 -0.89
C GLY A 133 15.73 18.23 0.23
N ASP A 134 15.14 19.12 1.04
CA ASP A 134 15.71 19.51 2.33
C ASP A 134 15.99 18.23 3.15
N LYS A 135 17.21 18.07 3.69
CA LYS A 135 17.67 16.81 4.29
C LYS A 135 16.81 16.40 5.49
N ASP A 136 16.36 17.36 6.28
CA ASP A 136 15.43 17.12 7.40
C ASP A 136 14.02 16.76 6.90
N ALA A 137 13.72 17.10 5.64
CA ALA A 137 12.42 16.90 4.99
C ALA A 137 12.38 15.62 4.11
N LYS A 138 13.53 15.09 3.67
CA LYS A 138 13.65 13.85 2.87
C LYS A 138 13.16 12.61 3.60
N GLU A 139 13.28 12.58 4.93
CA GLU A 139 12.77 11.48 5.78
C GLU A 139 11.22 11.49 5.90
N MET A 140 10.56 12.58 5.45
CA MET A 140 9.12 12.78 5.65
C MET A 140 8.23 12.10 4.59
N PHE A 141 8.79 11.64 3.46
CA PHE A 141 8.03 11.03 2.39
C PHE A 141 8.72 9.80 1.82
N LEU A 142 8.41 8.64 2.39
CA LEU A 142 8.56 7.41 1.65
C LEU A 142 7.56 7.43 0.49
N LEU A 143 8.04 7.72 -0.72
CA LEU A 143 7.22 7.59 -1.92
C LEU A 143 6.92 6.11 -2.11
N ILE A 144 5.69 5.74 -1.77
CA ILE A 144 5.17 4.42 -2.04
C ILE A 144 5.21 4.18 -3.54
N ASN A 145 5.58 2.98 -3.98
CA ASN A 145 5.46 2.61 -5.38
C ASN A 145 3.99 2.76 -5.82
N TRP A 146 3.73 3.67 -6.77
CA TRP A 146 2.38 3.97 -7.25
C TRP A 146 1.61 2.73 -7.67
N ASN A 147 2.24 1.77 -8.34
CA ASN A 147 1.58 0.56 -8.81
C ASN A 147 1.09 -0.29 -7.63
N ILE A 148 1.88 -0.38 -6.57
CA ILE A 148 1.51 -1.08 -5.33
C ILE A 148 0.37 -0.32 -4.65
N PHE A 149 0.51 0.99 -4.46
CA PHE A 149 -0.51 1.81 -3.82
C PHE A 149 -1.85 1.78 -4.56
N ASN A 150 -1.81 1.92 -5.89
CA ASN A 150 -3.02 1.95 -6.71
C ASN A 150 -3.74 0.59 -6.72
N SER A 151 -2.99 -0.50 -6.55
CA SER A 151 -3.57 -1.86 -6.47
C SER A 151 -4.34 -2.14 -5.17
N PHE A 152 -4.22 -1.29 -4.15
CA PHE A 152 -5.00 -1.42 -2.93
C PHE A 152 -6.44 -0.93 -3.12
N ALA A 153 -7.40 -1.73 -2.63
CA ALA A 153 -8.83 -1.45 -2.69
C ALA A 153 -9.36 -0.64 -1.50
N GLY A 154 -8.59 -0.55 -0.40
CA GLY A 154 -8.98 0.13 0.83
C GLY A 154 -7.87 1.02 1.40
N LYS A 155 -8.26 1.96 2.27
CA LYS A 155 -7.32 2.90 2.92
C LYS A 155 -6.42 2.22 3.94
N TYR A 156 -6.89 1.17 4.61
CA TYR A 156 -6.13 0.53 5.68
C TYR A 156 -4.95 -0.28 5.16
N GLU A 157 -5.06 -0.86 3.97
CA GLU A 157 -3.95 -1.51 3.25
C GLU A 157 -2.81 -0.53 3.05
N ALA A 158 -3.13 0.65 2.49
CA ALA A 158 -2.17 1.73 2.29
C ALA A 158 -1.52 2.20 3.59
N ILE A 159 -2.31 2.41 4.65
CA ILE A 159 -1.82 2.88 5.95
C ILE A 159 -0.88 1.85 6.59
N ILE A 160 -1.26 0.57 6.62
CA ILE A 160 -0.45 -0.52 7.19
C ILE A 160 0.81 -0.73 6.36
N TYR A 161 0.69 -0.76 5.03
CA TYR A 161 1.84 -0.95 4.14
C TYR A 161 2.88 0.15 4.33
N LYS A 162 2.44 1.42 4.35
CA LYS A 162 3.30 2.58 4.61
C LYS A 162 3.94 2.51 5.99
N LEU A 163 3.14 2.19 7.01
CA LEU A 163 3.61 2.01 8.38
C LEU A 163 4.69 0.94 8.43
N CYS A 164 4.50 -0.21 7.80
CA CYS A 164 5.50 -1.28 7.80
C CYS A 164 6.80 -0.87 7.09
N LEU A 165 6.70 -0.27 5.90
CA LEU A 165 7.87 0.14 5.14
C LEU A 165 8.76 1.14 5.89
N ASP A 166 8.16 2.06 6.64
CA ASP A 166 8.88 3.03 7.49
C ASP A 166 9.84 2.32 8.46
N TYR A 167 9.42 1.18 9.01
CA TYR A 167 10.23 0.42 9.97
C TYR A 167 11.06 -0.70 9.31
N MET A 168 10.96 -0.88 7.99
CA MET A 168 11.79 -1.82 7.23
C MET A 168 13.13 -1.19 6.77
N GLY A 169 13.24 0.14 6.77
CA GLY A 169 14.37 0.89 6.19
C GLY A 169 15.46 1.35 7.16
N LEU A 170 15.39 1.00 8.46
CA LEU A 170 16.14 1.73 9.52
C LEU A 170 16.93 0.82 10.49
N GLY A 171 17.21 -0.45 10.13
CA GLY A 171 17.86 -1.40 11.04
C GLY A 171 18.92 -2.31 10.40
N GLN A 172 19.80 -2.86 11.24
CA GLN A 172 20.95 -3.73 10.90
C GLN A 172 20.58 -5.06 10.20
N MET A 173 19.29 -5.38 10.02
CA MET A 173 18.83 -6.50 9.18
C MET A 173 18.09 -5.95 7.95
N LEU A 174 18.81 -5.86 6.83
CA LEU A 174 18.20 -5.58 5.53
C LEU A 174 17.06 -6.58 5.24
N GLY A 175 15.82 -6.08 5.22
CA GLY A 175 14.65 -6.84 4.77
C GLY A 175 13.71 -7.36 5.85
N TYR A 176 13.84 -6.89 7.09
CA TYR A 176 12.86 -7.10 8.14
C TYR A 176 12.61 -5.79 8.93
N GLY A 177 11.36 -5.52 9.29
CA GLY A 177 10.94 -4.37 10.07
C GLY A 177 9.91 -4.74 11.14
N LYS A 178 9.95 -4.02 12.26
CA LYS A 178 8.98 -4.15 13.36
C LYS A 178 8.50 -2.78 13.78
N THR A 179 7.18 -2.57 13.78
CA THR A 179 6.58 -1.32 14.25
C THR A 179 6.61 -1.25 15.78
N PRO A 180 6.48 -0.05 16.37
CA PRO A 180 6.32 0.10 17.80
C PRO A 180 5.02 -0.58 18.24
N GLN A 181 5.00 -0.97 19.51
CA GLN A 181 3.78 -1.42 20.15
C GLN A 181 2.88 -0.21 20.39
N MET A 182 1.60 -0.35 20.06
CA MET A 182 0.59 0.67 20.29
C MET A 182 -0.65 0.07 20.93
N THR A 183 -1.36 0.87 21.72
CA THR A 183 -2.66 0.47 22.26
C THR A 183 -3.69 0.36 21.14
N ILE A 184 -4.79 -0.35 21.39
CA ILE A 184 -5.90 -0.39 20.42
C ILE A 184 -6.45 1.01 20.16
N ASP A 185 -6.56 1.86 21.18
CA ASP A 185 -7.08 3.23 21.02
C ASP A 185 -6.12 4.10 20.19
N SER A 186 -4.82 4.01 20.46
CA SER A 186 -3.79 4.68 19.65
C SER A 186 -3.84 4.22 18.19
N TYR A 187 -4.08 2.93 17.93
CA TYR A 187 -4.23 2.42 16.57
C TYR A 187 -5.50 2.94 15.88
N ARG A 188 -6.64 2.97 16.60
CA ARG A 188 -7.91 3.52 16.08
C ARG A 188 -7.74 4.99 15.67
N GLU A 189 -7.08 5.77 16.51
CA GLU A 189 -6.80 7.18 16.22
C GLU A 189 -5.81 7.33 15.05
N TYR A 190 -4.77 6.49 15.01
CA TYR A 190 -3.76 6.50 13.96
C TYR A 190 -4.34 6.28 12.56
N ILE A 191 -5.26 5.32 12.42
CA ILE A 191 -5.89 5.00 11.12
C ILE A 191 -7.11 5.91 10.80
N GLY A 192 -7.39 6.90 11.66
CA GLY A 192 -8.45 7.88 11.47
C GLY A 192 -9.85 7.30 11.55
N LEU A 193 -10.12 6.46 12.55
CA LEU A 193 -11.49 6.03 12.86
C LEU A 193 -12.22 7.08 13.69
N GLU A 194 -13.53 7.17 13.49
CA GLU A 194 -14.40 7.89 14.41
C GLU A 194 -14.52 7.16 15.76
N LYS A 195 -14.88 7.91 16.80
CA LYS A 195 -14.96 7.40 18.19
C LYS A 195 -15.77 6.10 18.30
N ASN A 196 -16.86 5.98 17.54
CA ASN A 196 -17.79 4.85 17.60
C ASN A 196 -17.69 3.89 16.41
N GLU A 197 -16.73 4.06 15.50
CA GLU A 197 -16.58 3.19 14.33
C GLU A 197 -15.97 1.84 14.75
N TYR A 198 -16.59 0.71 14.40
CA TYR A 198 -16.18 -0.63 14.85
C TYR A 198 -16.00 -0.74 16.38
N PRO A 199 -17.07 -0.60 17.18
CA PRO A 199 -16.97 -0.59 18.64
C PRO A 199 -16.50 -1.94 19.21
N LEU A 200 -16.78 -3.04 18.50
CA LEU A 200 -16.34 -4.37 18.87
C LEU A 200 -14.95 -4.65 18.29
N PHE A 201 -14.00 -5.07 19.13
CA PHE A 201 -12.64 -5.43 18.68
C PHE A 201 -12.65 -6.45 17.54
N LYS A 202 -13.58 -7.42 17.55
CA LYS A 202 -13.72 -8.40 16.46
C LYS A 202 -13.97 -7.74 15.11
N GLU A 203 -14.79 -6.69 15.07
CA GLU A 203 -15.10 -5.95 13.83
C GLU A 203 -13.94 -5.05 13.43
N LEU A 204 -13.36 -4.33 14.40
CA LEU A 204 -12.15 -3.53 14.19
C LEU A 204 -11.07 -4.40 13.55
N ASN A 205 -10.78 -5.53 14.19
CA ASN A 205 -9.77 -6.47 13.73
C ASN A 205 -10.07 -7.04 12.34
N ARG A 206 -11.33 -7.37 12.07
CA ARG A 206 -11.74 -7.90 10.76
C ARG A 206 -11.51 -6.87 9.66
N TRP A 207 -11.98 -5.65 9.85
CA TRP A 207 -12.09 -4.66 8.79
C TRP A 207 -10.84 -3.80 8.60
N THR A 208 -10.10 -3.53 9.67
CA THR A 208 -8.97 -2.59 9.63
C THR A 208 -7.60 -3.25 9.75
N ILE A 209 -7.53 -4.51 10.20
CA ILE A 209 -6.26 -5.22 10.45
C ILE A 209 -6.15 -6.47 9.57
N THR A 210 -6.92 -7.52 9.86
CA THR A 210 -6.73 -8.84 9.26
C THR A 210 -7.08 -8.89 7.78
N LYS A 211 -8.22 -8.30 7.37
CA LYS A 211 -8.57 -8.22 5.95
C LYS A 211 -7.57 -7.37 5.15
N PRO A 212 -7.18 -6.17 5.59
CA PRO A 212 -6.12 -5.40 4.93
C PRO A 212 -4.78 -6.13 4.84
N ILE A 213 -4.31 -6.78 5.91
CA ILE A 213 -3.07 -7.58 5.87
C ILE A 213 -3.17 -8.72 4.86
N ALA A 214 -4.29 -9.46 4.86
CA ALA A 214 -4.51 -10.52 3.89
C ALA A 214 -4.42 -9.98 2.46
N ASN A 215 -5.05 -8.82 2.21
CA ASN A 215 -5.00 -8.15 0.91
C ASN A 215 -3.57 -7.74 0.52
N ILE A 216 -2.77 -7.17 1.43
CA ILE A 216 -1.35 -6.84 1.17
C ILE A 216 -0.56 -8.11 0.83
N ASN A 217 -0.71 -9.17 1.63
CA ASN A 217 0.08 -10.39 1.48
C ASN A 217 -0.29 -11.17 0.21
N SER A 218 -1.56 -11.17 -0.19
CA SER A 218 -2.00 -11.81 -1.44
C SER A 218 -1.77 -10.95 -2.69
N ASN A 219 -1.45 -9.67 -2.54
CA ASN A 219 -1.25 -8.77 -3.67
C ASN A 219 0.12 -9.03 -4.33
N GLU A 220 0.09 -9.38 -5.62
CA GLU A 220 1.29 -9.72 -6.40
C GLU A 220 2.23 -8.54 -6.65
N LEU A 221 1.70 -7.31 -6.63
CA LEU A 221 2.50 -6.10 -6.76
C LEU A 221 3.14 -5.72 -5.44
N SER A 222 2.53 -6.07 -4.30
CA SER A 222 3.13 -5.80 -2.98
C SER A 222 4.45 -6.54 -2.81
N ASP A 223 5.47 -5.77 -2.45
CA ASP A 223 6.85 -6.20 -2.23
C ASP A 223 7.11 -6.70 -0.81
N ILE A 224 6.16 -6.56 0.12
CA ILE A 224 6.30 -6.97 1.52
C ILE A 224 5.23 -7.97 1.94
N GLU A 225 5.57 -8.80 2.90
CA GLU A 225 4.63 -9.61 3.68
C GLU A 225 4.55 -9.02 5.10
N VAL A 226 3.33 -8.84 5.59
CA VAL A 226 3.01 -8.23 6.88
C VAL A 226 2.34 -9.24 7.79
N GLU A 227 2.70 -9.22 9.07
CA GLU A 227 2.04 -9.97 10.13
C GLU A 227 1.67 -9.01 11.28
N VAL A 228 0.59 -9.33 11.99
CA VAL A 228 0.15 -8.60 13.18
C VAL A 228 0.36 -9.45 14.42
N HIS A 229 0.81 -8.81 15.49
CA HIS A 229 1.02 -9.41 16.79
C HIS A 229 0.18 -8.67 17.83
N TYR A 230 -0.67 -9.39 18.55
CA TYR A 230 -1.54 -8.81 19.58
C TYR A 230 -0.91 -8.90 20.96
N ILE A 231 -1.12 -7.86 21.76
CA ILE A 231 -0.73 -7.79 23.17
C ILE A 231 -2.00 -7.99 24.00
N ASN A 232 -1.98 -9.01 24.84
CA ASN A 232 -3.14 -9.40 25.67
C ASN A 232 -2.90 -9.05 27.13
N GLN A 233 -3.95 -8.58 27.80
CA GLN A 233 -4.05 -8.54 29.26
C GLN A 233 -5.24 -9.44 29.66
N GLY A 234 -4.91 -10.64 30.15
CA GLY A 234 -5.90 -11.70 30.34
C GLY A 234 -6.56 -12.10 29.02
N ARG A 235 -7.90 -12.01 28.95
CA ARG A 235 -8.68 -12.35 27.74
C ARG A 235 -8.88 -11.18 26.78
N LYS A 236 -8.43 -9.97 27.13
CA LYS A 236 -8.65 -8.75 26.35
C LYS A 236 -7.38 -8.39 25.56
N VAL A 237 -7.54 -8.12 24.27
CA VAL A 237 -6.49 -7.52 23.45
C VAL A 237 -6.39 -6.03 23.82
N THR A 238 -5.20 -5.60 24.26
CA THR A 238 -4.95 -4.22 24.71
C THR A 238 -4.04 -3.44 23.77
N GLY A 239 -3.28 -4.13 22.92
CA GLY A 239 -2.42 -3.49 21.93
C GLY A 239 -2.04 -4.40 20.78
N LEU A 240 -1.28 -3.84 19.85
CA LEU A 240 -0.76 -4.54 18.69
C LEU A 240 0.57 -3.95 18.22
N PHE A 241 1.28 -4.70 17.39
CA PHE A 241 2.34 -4.22 16.51
C PHE A 241 2.36 -5.04 15.22
N PHE A 242 2.99 -4.51 14.18
CA PHE A 242 3.20 -5.22 12.92
C PHE A 242 4.66 -5.60 12.75
N THR A 243 4.87 -6.71 12.06
CA THR A 243 6.18 -7.10 11.53
C THR A 243 6.07 -7.23 10.03
N ALA A 244 7.11 -6.87 9.31
CA ALA A 244 7.13 -6.96 7.86
C ALA A 244 8.48 -7.41 7.33
N LYS A 245 8.47 -8.09 6.19
CA LYS A 245 9.67 -8.53 5.48
C LYS A 245 9.44 -8.45 3.97
N TYR A 246 10.50 -8.35 3.18
CA TYR A 246 10.36 -8.41 1.72
C TYR A 246 9.89 -9.80 1.28
N LYS A 247 8.98 -9.85 0.29
CA LYS A 247 8.63 -11.10 -0.39
C LYS A 247 9.86 -11.61 -1.15
N LYS A 248 9.99 -12.93 -1.26
CA LYS A 248 11.12 -13.58 -1.94
C LYS A 248 11.23 -13.06 -3.39
N GLY A 249 12.40 -12.56 -3.77
CA GLY A 249 12.64 -12.00 -5.12
C GLY A 249 12.15 -10.55 -5.33
N ARG A 250 11.54 -9.92 -4.32
CA ARG A 250 11.06 -8.52 -4.37
C ARG A 250 11.90 -7.68 -3.40
N ARG A 251 13.18 -7.42 -3.74
CA ARG A 251 13.95 -6.37 -3.05
C ARG A 251 13.59 -5.01 -3.67
N PRO A 252 13.59 -3.90 -2.91
CA PRO A 252 13.39 -2.59 -3.50
C PRO A 252 14.47 -2.32 -4.54
N THR A 253 14.09 -1.84 -5.72
CA THR A 253 15.01 -1.19 -6.68
C THR A 253 15.30 0.25 -6.24
N ILE A 254 15.32 0.54 -4.93
CA ILE A 254 15.78 1.84 -4.44
C ILE A 254 17.30 1.78 -4.45
N ARG A 255 17.91 2.53 -5.39
CA ARG A 255 19.35 2.77 -5.45
C ARG A 255 19.81 3.35 -4.11
N ILE A 256 20.61 2.57 -3.38
CA ILE A 256 21.30 3.01 -2.15
C ILE A 256 22.36 4.10 -2.45
N GLU A 257 22.65 4.36 -3.73
CA GLU A 257 23.66 5.33 -4.20
C GLU A 257 23.41 6.79 -3.78
N GLN A 258 22.25 7.17 -3.24
CA GLN A 258 21.99 8.54 -2.78
C GLN A 258 22.05 8.76 -1.25
N ILE A 259 22.42 7.75 -0.46
CA ILE A 259 22.50 7.88 1.02
C ILE A 259 23.94 7.91 1.56
N VAL A 260 24.95 7.64 0.74
CA VAL A 260 26.34 7.96 1.08
C VAL A 260 26.83 8.99 0.08
N GLY A 261 26.91 10.25 0.53
CA GLY A 261 27.42 11.33 -0.30
C GLY A 261 28.78 10.98 -0.87
N GLU A 262 28.96 11.27 -2.16
CA GLU A 262 30.26 11.40 -2.79
C GLU A 262 31.13 12.33 -1.93
N GLN A 263 31.99 11.74 -1.10
CA GLN A 263 33.16 12.44 -0.57
C GLN A 263 34.13 12.55 -1.74
N ASN A 264 33.92 13.60 -2.53
CA ASN A 264 34.83 14.10 -3.52
C ASN A 264 36.09 14.61 -2.79
N ILE A 265 37.06 13.72 -2.56
CA ILE A 265 38.42 14.10 -2.21
C ILE A 265 39.22 14.01 -3.51
N ASN A 266 39.23 15.10 -4.28
CA ASN A 266 40.27 15.33 -5.28
C ASN A 266 41.62 15.46 -4.57
N PRO A 267 42.65 14.68 -4.92
CA PRO A 267 44.03 15.11 -4.78
C PRO A 267 44.42 15.98 -6.00
N PRO A 268 45.35 16.93 -5.82
CA PRO A 268 45.59 17.98 -6.80
C PRO A 268 46.33 17.46 -8.04
N SER A 269 45.92 18.01 -9.19
CA SER A 269 46.63 17.93 -10.46
C SER A 269 47.92 18.75 -10.43
N SER A 270 49.04 18.15 -10.86
CA SER A 270 50.08 18.88 -11.60
C SER A 270 50.79 17.99 -12.62
N ASN A 271 50.45 18.27 -13.89
CA ASN A 271 51.31 18.40 -15.06
C ASN A 271 52.13 17.21 -15.64
N THR A 272 51.60 16.70 -16.76
CA THR A 272 52.12 16.70 -18.16
C THR A 272 53.49 16.10 -18.54
N ASN A 273 53.39 15.28 -19.62
CA ASN A 273 54.37 14.91 -20.67
C ASN A 273 55.40 13.82 -20.28
N ALA A 274 55.80 12.85 -21.10
CA ALA A 274 55.71 12.63 -22.55
C ALA A 274 55.92 11.13 -22.91
N ASP A 275 55.59 10.79 -24.16
CA ASP A 275 56.24 9.83 -25.08
C ASP A 275 56.37 8.32 -24.75
N ALA A 276 55.83 7.53 -25.69
CA ALA A 276 56.16 6.14 -26.02
C ALA A 276 57.64 6.02 -26.53
N PRO A 277 58.31 4.84 -26.62
CA PRO A 277 57.71 3.54 -26.99
C PRO A 277 58.29 2.25 -26.34
N ALA A 278 57.48 1.19 -26.46
CA ALA A 278 57.76 -0.25 -26.56
C ALA A 278 59.03 -0.88 -25.91
N THR A 279 58.83 -1.91 -25.07
CA THR A 279 59.34 -3.30 -25.27
C THR A 279 59.02 -4.24 -24.06
N THR A 280 58.55 -5.45 -24.39
CA THR A 280 58.73 -6.79 -23.72
C THR A 280 58.66 -6.98 -22.20
N SER A 281 57.80 -7.92 -21.75
CA SER A 281 57.97 -8.99 -20.72
C SER A 281 56.59 -9.31 -20.09
N ASP A 282 56.14 -10.57 -20.08
CA ASP A 282 56.36 -11.63 -19.07
C ASP A 282 55.69 -11.37 -17.70
N ASP A 283 54.94 -12.39 -17.26
CA ASP A 283 54.50 -12.74 -15.91
C ASP A 283 53.72 -11.77 -14.98
N SER A 284 52.48 -12.19 -14.72
CA SER A 284 51.84 -12.31 -13.40
C SER A 284 51.36 -11.07 -12.62
N HIS A 285 50.17 -11.28 -12.05
CA HIS A 285 49.50 -10.60 -10.93
C HIS A 285 48.61 -9.35 -11.14
N SER A 286 47.35 -9.59 -10.72
CA SER A 286 46.52 -8.70 -9.91
C SER A 286 45.82 -7.52 -10.60
N ALA A 287 44.71 -7.81 -11.27
CA ALA A 287 43.58 -6.89 -11.35
C ALA A 287 42.40 -7.50 -10.58
N ALA A 288 41.86 -6.75 -9.63
CA ALA A 288 40.77 -7.15 -8.73
C ALA A 288 39.68 -7.94 -9.47
N ALA A 289 39.44 -9.18 -9.03
CA ALA A 289 38.38 -10.01 -9.59
C ALA A 289 37.02 -9.33 -9.34
N GLU A 290 36.38 -8.85 -10.41
CA GLU A 290 34.96 -8.46 -10.37
C GLU A 290 34.15 -9.68 -9.89
N LYS A 291 33.70 -9.65 -8.63
CA LYS A 291 32.77 -10.64 -8.10
C LYS A 291 31.39 -10.35 -8.67
N HIS A 292 30.97 -11.14 -9.65
CA HIS A 292 29.65 -11.03 -10.24
C HIS A 292 28.61 -11.76 -9.37
N PRO A 293 27.49 -11.12 -8.94
CA PRO A 293 26.53 -11.69 -7.97
C PRO A 293 25.91 -13.04 -8.36
N ALA A 294 25.82 -13.35 -9.66
CA ALA A 294 25.32 -14.63 -10.15
C ALA A 294 26.17 -15.84 -9.71
N PHE A 295 27.44 -15.62 -9.35
CA PHE A 295 28.37 -16.66 -8.89
C PHE A 295 28.54 -16.66 -7.36
N ASP A 296 27.71 -15.89 -6.65
CA ASP A 296 27.66 -15.93 -5.20
C ASP A 296 27.35 -17.36 -4.72
N GLY A 297 28.16 -17.88 -3.79
CA GLY A 297 28.05 -19.24 -3.29
C GLY A 297 29.00 -20.26 -3.95
N LEU A 298 29.81 -19.86 -4.93
CA LEU A 298 30.98 -20.66 -5.33
C LEU A 298 31.94 -20.82 -4.15
N ARG A 299 32.42 -22.05 -3.94
CA ARG A 299 33.52 -22.35 -2.99
C ARG A 299 34.91 -22.26 -3.64
N ILE A 300 34.99 -21.70 -4.85
CA ILE A 300 36.22 -21.50 -5.62
C ILE A 300 36.27 -20.08 -6.20
N GLU A 301 37.47 -19.61 -6.53
CA GLU A 301 37.65 -18.40 -7.32
C GLU A 301 37.66 -18.73 -8.82
N LEU A 302 36.94 -17.94 -9.60
CA LEU A 302 36.94 -18.01 -11.06
C LEU A 302 37.70 -16.85 -11.66
N SER A 303 38.38 -17.11 -12.78
CA SER A 303 38.98 -16.03 -13.57
C SER A 303 37.89 -15.21 -14.27
N VAL A 304 38.16 -13.92 -14.46
CA VAL A 304 37.27 -12.98 -15.18
C VAL A 304 36.90 -13.52 -16.56
N ARG A 305 37.84 -14.18 -17.25
CA ARG A 305 37.61 -14.81 -18.56
C ARG A 305 36.55 -15.92 -18.49
N LYS A 306 36.58 -16.76 -17.45
CA LYS A 306 35.59 -17.83 -17.26
C LYS A 306 34.23 -17.28 -16.83
N ILE A 307 34.20 -16.29 -15.94
CA ILE A 307 32.97 -15.58 -15.55
C ILE A 307 32.26 -15.05 -16.81
N LYS A 308 32.98 -14.33 -17.67
CA LYS A 308 32.45 -13.83 -18.95
C LYS A 308 31.95 -14.95 -19.86
N SER A 309 32.70 -16.06 -19.98
CA SER A 309 32.31 -17.20 -20.81
C SER A 309 31.06 -17.93 -20.33
N TYR A 310 30.75 -17.92 -19.04
CA TYR A 310 29.53 -18.55 -18.52
C TYR A 310 28.32 -17.62 -18.61
N LEU A 311 28.52 -16.31 -18.46
CA LEU A 311 27.47 -15.29 -18.65
C LEU A 311 26.99 -15.18 -20.12
N THR A 312 27.79 -15.63 -21.09
CA THR A 312 27.32 -15.74 -22.49
C THR A 312 26.48 -16.98 -22.75
N LYS A 313 26.61 -18.02 -21.92
CA LYS A 313 25.92 -19.31 -22.08
C LYS A 313 24.62 -19.40 -21.27
N TYR A 314 24.57 -18.75 -20.12
CA TYR A 314 23.48 -18.83 -19.17
C TYR A 314 23.12 -17.44 -18.63
N ASN A 315 21.84 -17.24 -18.31
CA ASN A 315 21.44 -16.06 -17.55
C ASN A 315 21.80 -16.22 -16.06
N GLU A 316 21.70 -15.13 -15.29
CA GLU A 316 22.10 -15.11 -13.88
C GLU A 316 21.37 -16.12 -13.00
N ASP A 317 20.07 -16.32 -13.22
CA ASP A 317 19.27 -17.27 -12.44
C ASP A 317 19.66 -18.72 -12.72
N GLN A 318 19.97 -19.04 -13.98
CA GLN A 318 20.49 -20.34 -14.37
C GLN A 318 21.84 -20.61 -13.71
N ILE A 319 22.75 -19.63 -13.73
CA ILE A 319 24.07 -19.75 -13.08
C ILE A 319 23.91 -20.00 -11.57
N ARG A 320 23.05 -19.23 -10.90
CA ARG A 320 22.77 -19.43 -9.46
C ARG A 320 22.24 -20.83 -9.17
N SER A 321 21.30 -21.33 -10.00
CA SER A 321 20.73 -22.68 -9.84
C SER A 321 21.78 -23.78 -10.06
N ILE A 322 22.64 -23.62 -11.07
CA ILE A 322 23.75 -24.54 -11.34
C ILE A 322 24.73 -24.57 -10.15
N VAL A 323 25.09 -23.40 -9.62
CA VAL A 323 25.99 -23.26 -8.46
C VAL A 323 25.37 -23.87 -7.20
N GLU A 324 24.08 -23.65 -6.94
CA GLU A 324 23.35 -24.26 -5.83
C GLU A 324 23.38 -25.79 -5.94
N ARG A 325 23.14 -26.34 -7.14
CA ARG A 325 23.16 -27.79 -7.37
C ARG A 325 24.55 -28.41 -7.19
N ALA A 326 25.59 -27.71 -7.64
CA ALA A 326 26.97 -28.12 -7.42
C ALA A 326 27.32 -28.17 -5.92
N ASN A 327 26.88 -27.16 -5.15
CA ASN A 327 27.01 -27.14 -3.69
C ASN A 327 26.29 -28.32 -3.03
N GLU A 328 25.03 -28.59 -3.38
CA GLU A 328 24.29 -29.72 -2.84
C GLU A 328 24.99 -31.07 -3.11
N TYR A 329 25.64 -31.22 -4.28
CA TYR A 329 26.40 -32.43 -4.60
C TYR A 329 27.64 -32.57 -3.71
N LEU A 330 28.37 -31.48 -3.48
CA LEU A 330 29.53 -31.45 -2.60
C LEU A 330 29.12 -31.79 -1.16
N ASP A 331 28.06 -31.15 -0.65
CA ASP A 331 27.56 -31.36 0.71
C ASP A 331 27.09 -32.81 0.94
N ARG A 332 26.42 -33.41 -0.05
CA ARG A 332 26.02 -34.83 0.02
C ARG A 332 27.21 -35.78 0.01
N SER A 333 28.26 -35.45 -0.74
CA SER A 333 29.47 -36.28 -0.81
C SER A 333 30.22 -36.26 0.52
N GLU A 334 30.33 -35.07 1.12
CA GLU A 334 30.93 -34.87 2.45
C GLU A 334 30.12 -35.57 3.55
N ALA A 335 28.78 -35.47 3.51
CA ALA A 335 27.89 -36.17 4.43
C ALA A 335 27.97 -37.71 4.32
N GLN A 336 28.42 -38.24 3.18
CA GLN A 336 28.67 -39.67 2.96
C GLN A 336 30.10 -40.10 3.34
N GLY A 337 30.91 -39.20 3.93
CA GLY A 337 32.29 -39.47 4.31
C GLY A 337 33.25 -39.56 3.12
N LYS A 338 32.84 -39.12 1.92
CA LYS A 338 33.70 -39.06 0.73
C LYS A 338 34.31 -37.67 0.62
N SER A 339 35.63 -37.57 0.77
CA SER A 339 36.35 -36.33 0.48
C SER A 339 36.38 -36.09 -1.03
N VAL A 340 35.89 -34.93 -1.47
CA VAL A 340 36.01 -34.51 -2.88
C VAL A 340 37.27 -33.66 -3.01
N GLU A 341 38.36 -34.27 -3.50
CA GLU A 341 39.65 -33.59 -3.63
C GLU A 341 39.65 -32.44 -4.65
N ASN A 342 38.83 -32.54 -5.71
CA ASN A 342 38.77 -31.53 -6.76
C ASN A 342 37.42 -30.78 -6.80
N ILE A 343 37.22 -29.91 -5.81
CA ILE A 343 36.03 -29.04 -5.72
C ILE A 343 35.88 -28.17 -6.99
N ALA A 344 36.99 -27.68 -7.55
CA ALA A 344 36.95 -26.84 -8.75
C ALA A 344 36.43 -27.59 -9.98
N GLY A 345 36.84 -28.86 -10.13
CA GLY A 345 36.36 -29.74 -11.20
C GLY A 345 34.84 -29.96 -11.16
N VAL A 346 34.24 -30.04 -9.97
CA VAL A 346 32.78 -30.17 -9.82
C VAL A 346 32.06 -28.92 -10.32
N TYR A 347 32.54 -27.73 -9.96
CA TYR A 347 31.94 -26.48 -10.44
C TYR A 347 32.10 -26.29 -11.94
N TYR A 348 33.27 -26.58 -12.49
CA TYR A 348 33.47 -26.52 -13.95
C TYR A 348 32.55 -27.49 -14.67
N LYS A 349 32.44 -28.73 -14.19
CA LYS A 349 31.53 -29.72 -14.78
C LYS A 349 30.07 -29.27 -14.70
N ALA A 350 29.63 -28.76 -13.55
CA ALA A 350 28.25 -28.31 -13.39
C ALA A 350 27.91 -27.12 -14.30
N LEU A 351 28.82 -26.15 -14.44
CA LEU A 351 28.66 -24.99 -15.32
C LEU A 351 28.80 -25.36 -16.79
N ASP A 352 29.69 -26.27 -17.16
CA ASP A 352 29.86 -26.71 -18.54
C ASP A 352 28.67 -27.57 -19.02
N GLU A 353 28.14 -28.44 -18.16
CA GLU A 353 27.00 -29.32 -18.47
C GLU A 353 25.63 -28.70 -18.16
N GLY A 354 25.56 -27.53 -17.52
CA GLY A 354 24.31 -26.83 -17.24
C GLY A 354 23.39 -27.58 -16.26
N TRP A 355 23.96 -28.07 -15.15
CA TRP A 355 23.21 -28.82 -14.14
C TRP A 355 21.97 -28.07 -13.64
N ASP A 356 20.83 -28.75 -13.55
CA ASP A 356 19.53 -28.20 -13.06
C ASP A 356 18.74 -27.34 -14.06
N SER A 357 19.13 -27.28 -15.34
CA SER A 357 18.40 -26.59 -16.42
C SER A 357 16.93 -27.03 -16.57
N ASP A 358 16.64 -28.34 -16.51
CA ASP A 358 15.28 -28.91 -16.62
C ASP A 358 14.32 -28.51 -15.48
N ARG A 359 14.87 -28.13 -14.30
CA ARG A 359 14.06 -27.82 -13.11
C ARG A 359 13.48 -26.40 -13.17
N ILE A 360 14.14 -25.50 -13.89
CA ILE A 360 13.67 -24.13 -14.12
C ILE A 360 12.43 -24.16 -15.03
N GLU A 361 12.45 -24.96 -16.10
CA GLU A 361 11.31 -25.10 -17.01
C GLU A 361 10.10 -25.72 -16.30
N LYS A 362 10.31 -26.77 -15.48
CA LYS A 362 9.24 -27.36 -14.66
C LYS A 362 8.68 -26.38 -13.63
N ARG A 363 9.51 -25.53 -13.02
CA ARG A 363 9.06 -24.48 -12.09
C ARG A 363 8.24 -23.39 -12.81
N LYS A 364 8.65 -22.99 -14.01
CA LYS A 364 7.90 -22.03 -14.84
C LYS A 364 6.53 -22.57 -15.26
N ALA A 365 6.48 -23.79 -15.80
CA ALA A 365 5.22 -24.41 -16.22
C ALA A 365 4.23 -24.59 -15.04
N LYS A 366 4.74 -24.95 -13.86
CA LYS A 366 3.91 -25.03 -12.66
C LYS A 366 3.41 -23.65 -12.20
N ALA A 367 4.27 -22.64 -12.22
CA ALA A 367 3.90 -21.28 -11.84
C ALA A 367 2.83 -20.69 -12.79
N GLU A 368 2.93 -20.94 -14.10
CA GLU A 368 1.90 -20.54 -15.07
C GLU A 368 0.56 -21.25 -14.82
N ALA A 369 0.59 -22.57 -14.55
CA ALA A 369 -0.63 -23.32 -14.25
C ALA A 369 -1.31 -22.85 -12.95
N ASP A 370 -0.52 -22.53 -11.93
CA ASP A 370 -1.02 -22.02 -10.65
C ASP A 370 -1.54 -20.56 -10.79
N ALA A 371 -0.89 -19.72 -11.60
CA ALA A 371 -1.34 -18.37 -11.91
C ALA A 371 -2.68 -18.37 -12.66
N LYS A 372 -2.83 -19.24 -13.66
CA LYS A 372 -4.07 -19.37 -14.44
C LYS A 372 -5.26 -19.78 -13.56
N LYS A 373 -5.04 -20.72 -12.63
CA LYS A 373 -6.06 -21.11 -11.65
C LYS A 373 -6.41 -19.98 -10.67
N ALA A 374 -5.42 -19.18 -10.27
CA ALA A 374 -5.64 -18.05 -9.38
C ALA A 374 -6.46 -16.94 -10.05
N GLU A 375 -6.20 -16.67 -11.34
CA GLU A 375 -6.94 -15.70 -12.16
C GLU A 375 -8.42 -16.11 -12.31
N GLU A 376 -8.69 -17.36 -12.70
CA GLU A 376 -10.06 -17.90 -12.80
C GLU A 376 -10.82 -17.80 -11.47
N ALA A 377 -10.16 -18.10 -10.34
CA ALA A 377 -10.75 -17.99 -9.01
C ALA A 377 -11.01 -16.52 -8.58
N ALA A 378 -10.14 -15.59 -8.98
CA ALA A 378 -10.31 -14.16 -8.71
C ALA A 378 -11.49 -13.59 -9.50
N GLU A 379 -11.63 -13.97 -10.78
CA GLU A 379 -12.72 -13.53 -11.64
C GLU A 379 -14.08 -14.04 -11.14
N ALA A 380 -14.16 -15.31 -10.73
CA ALA A 380 -15.37 -15.87 -10.12
C ALA A 380 -15.77 -15.12 -8.83
N LYS A 381 -14.80 -14.77 -7.96
CA LYS A 381 -15.05 -13.98 -6.74
C LYS A 381 -15.54 -12.57 -7.07
N LYS A 382 -14.96 -11.91 -8.09
CA LYS A 382 -15.36 -10.58 -8.54
C LYS A 382 -16.80 -10.59 -9.06
N ALA A 383 -17.17 -11.59 -9.87
CA ALA A 383 -18.53 -11.75 -10.37
C ALA A 383 -19.55 -11.94 -9.23
N ALA A 384 -19.23 -12.78 -8.23
CA ALA A 384 -20.08 -13.00 -7.07
C ALA A 384 -20.25 -11.74 -6.21
N LEU A 385 -19.19 -10.94 -6.04
CA LEU A 385 -19.23 -9.69 -5.29
C LEU A 385 -20.09 -8.64 -5.99
N ASN A 386 -19.93 -8.49 -7.31
CA ASN A 386 -20.72 -7.55 -8.11
C ASN A 386 -22.22 -7.89 -8.05
N LYS A 387 -22.58 -9.17 -8.07
CA LYS A 387 -23.98 -9.59 -7.91
C LYS A 387 -24.54 -9.16 -6.55
N LYS A 388 -23.81 -9.42 -5.46
CA LYS A 388 -24.22 -9.00 -4.11
C LYS A 388 -24.31 -7.48 -3.94
N LEU A 389 -23.42 -6.74 -4.60
CA LEU A 389 -23.44 -5.28 -4.56
C LEU A 389 -24.71 -4.73 -5.22
N LYS A 390 -25.07 -5.24 -6.41
CA LYS A 390 -26.32 -4.86 -7.10
C LYS A 390 -27.57 -5.16 -6.27
N GLU A 391 -27.65 -6.36 -5.69
CA GLU A 391 -28.76 -6.75 -4.80
C GLU A 391 -28.86 -5.82 -3.57
N ALA A 392 -27.72 -5.42 -2.99
CA ALA A 392 -27.68 -4.50 -1.86
C ALA A 392 -28.06 -3.05 -2.23
N GLU A 393 -27.64 -2.56 -3.40
CA GLU A 393 -27.99 -1.24 -3.93
C GLU A 393 -29.50 -1.15 -4.22
N GLU A 394 -30.09 -2.17 -4.84
CA GLU A 394 -31.53 -2.24 -5.08
C GLU A 394 -32.31 -2.26 -3.75
N ALA A 395 -31.89 -3.08 -2.79
CA ALA A 395 -32.50 -3.12 -1.46
C ALA A 395 -32.40 -1.78 -0.71
N ALA A 396 -31.25 -1.10 -0.81
CA ALA A 396 -31.05 0.22 -0.20
C ALA A 396 -31.95 1.29 -0.84
N LYS A 397 -32.13 1.24 -2.16
CA LYS A 397 -33.05 2.15 -2.87
C LYS A 397 -34.50 1.92 -2.45
N VAL A 398 -34.96 0.66 -2.40
CA VAL A 398 -36.30 0.31 -1.92
C VAL A 398 -36.51 0.83 -0.50
N LYS A 399 -35.52 0.64 0.38
CA LYS A 399 -35.59 1.14 1.76
C LYS A 399 -35.63 2.67 1.83
N ALA A 400 -34.83 3.38 1.04
CA ALA A 400 -34.85 4.83 1.00
C ALA A 400 -36.21 5.39 0.53
N GLU A 401 -36.83 4.74 -0.46
CA GLU A 401 -38.18 5.09 -0.90
C GLU A 401 -39.23 4.85 0.19
N GLN A 402 -39.12 3.73 0.91
CA GLN A 402 -39.98 3.41 2.04
C GLN A 402 -39.82 4.40 3.20
N ASP A 403 -38.58 4.78 3.53
CA ASP A 403 -38.29 5.78 4.56
C ASP A 403 -38.85 7.15 4.17
N LYS A 404 -38.72 7.58 2.90
CA LYS A 404 -39.36 8.81 2.39
C LYS A 404 -40.89 8.72 2.52
N ALA A 405 -41.48 7.60 2.12
CA ALA A 405 -42.92 7.40 2.22
C ALA A 405 -43.43 7.46 3.67
N ILE A 406 -42.71 6.87 4.62
CA ILE A 406 -43.05 6.96 6.04
C ILE A 406 -43.02 8.42 6.50
N LEU A 407 -41.99 9.19 6.15
CA LEU A 407 -41.89 10.60 6.54
C LEU A 407 -43.06 11.44 6.00
N ILE A 408 -43.42 11.24 4.73
CA ILE A 408 -44.57 11.91 4.12
C ILE A 408 -45.85 11.49 4.86
N PHE A 409 -46.06 10.19 5.05
CA PHE A 409 -47.26 9.66 5.71
C PHE A 409 -47.41 10.15 7.16
N GLU A 410 -46.32 10.21 7.93
CA GLU A 410 -46.30 10.72 9.30
C GLU A 410 -46.52 12.24 9.39
N SER A 411 -46.28 12.98 8.29
CA SER A 411 -46.56 14.41 8.21
C SER A 411 -48.04 14.76 7.95
N LEU A 412 -48.83 13.79 7.46
CA LEU A 412 -50.27 13.97 7.22
C LEU A 412 -51.07 14.01 8.52
N SER A 413 -52.27 14.59 8.48
CA SER A 413 -53.20 14.55 9.61
C SER A 413 -53.69 13.12 9.91
N GLU A 414 -54.18 12.88 11.13
CA GLU A 414 -54.66 11.55 11.52
C GLU A 414 -55.84 11.08 10.66
N ASP A 415 -56.75 11.99 10.29
CA ASP A 415 -57.90 11.69 9.43
C ASP A 415 -57.46 11.28 8.01
N GLU A 416 -56.46 11.97 7.45
CA GLU A 416 -55.89 11.64 6.14
C GLU A 416 -55.16 10.30 6.17
N ARG A 417 -54.34 10.05 7.20
CA ARG A 417 -53.69 8.75 7.38
C ARG A 417 -54.69 7.61 7.46
N GLN A 418 -55.77 7.81 8.23
CA GLN A 418 -56.80 6.80 8.43
C GLN A 418 -57.61 6.55 7.14
N ALA A 419 -57.90 7.60 6.36
CA ALA A 419 -58.53 7.49 5.06
C ALA A 419 -57.69 6.67 4.07
N ILE A 420 -56.37 6.92 4.02
CA ILE A 420 -55.43 6.20 3.15
C ILE A 420 -55.34 4.72 3.55
N VAL A 421 -55.21 4.44 4.85
CA VAL A 421 -55.18 3.06 5.37
C VAL A 421 -56.49 2.33 5.04
N ASN A 422 -57.64 2.97 5.23
CA ASN A 422 -58.94 2.39 4.93
C ASN A 422 -59.11 2.12 3.43
N GLY A 423 -58.63 3.02 2.57
CA GLY A 423 -58.59 2.82 1.12
C GLY A 423 -57.76 1.59 0.75
N ILE A 424 -56.52 1.51 1.25
CA ILE A 424 -55.65 0.34 1.03
C ILE A 424 -56.32 -0.97 1.47
N LEU A 425 -56.96 -0.97 2.64
CA LEU A 425 -57.61 -2.18 3.17
C LEU A 425 -58.88 -2.54 2.40
N ALA A 426 -59.61 -1.58 1.82
CA ALA A 426 -60.79 -1.83 1.02
C ALA A 426 -60.47 -2.62 -0.26
N ASP A 427 -59.30 -2.39 -0.84
CA ASP A 427 -58.81 -3.10 -2.03
C ASP A 427 -58.24 -4.50 -1.72
N ILE A 428 -58.12 -4.85 -0.42
CA ILE A 428 -57.59 -6.13 0.03
C ILE A 428 -58.75 -7.05 0.45
N PRO A 429 -58.79 -8.32 -0.02
CA PRO A 429 -59.78 -9.30 0.41
C PRO A 429 -59.88 -9.40 1.93
N ARG A 430 -61.10 -9.47 2.46
CA ARG A 430 -61.39 -9.37 3.90
C ARG A 430 -60.64 -10.41 4.76
N ASN A 431 -60.36 -11.59 4.20
CA ASN A 431 -59.59 -12.65 4.84
C ASN A 431 -58.07 -12.39 4.89
N GLN A 432 -57.56 -11.43 4.12
CA GLN A 432 -56.13 -11.07 4.05
C GLN A 432 -55.80 -9.75 4.75
N GLN A 433 -56.81 -8.92 5.07
CA GLN A 433 -56.61 -7.62 5.73
C GLN A 433 -55.82 -7.73 7.05
N LEU A 434 -55.95 -8.83 7.79
CA LEU A 434 -55.21 -9.09 9.04
C LEU A 434 -53.69 -9.19 8.83
N LEU A 435 -53.22 -9.51 7.62
CA LEU A 435 -51.78 -9.52 7.28
C LEU A 435 -51.20 -8.11 7.19
N TYR A 436 -52.03 -7.12 6.88
CA TYR A 436 -51.65 -5.72 6.69
C TYR A 436 -51.90 -4.89 7.96
N LYS A 437 -52.99 -5.18 8.69
CA LYS A 437 -53.32 -4.53 9.97
C LYS A 437 -54.03 -5.52 10.89
N SER A 438 -53.30 -6.05 11.88
CA SER A 438 -53.88 -6.89 12.94
C SER A 438 -54.80 -6.08 13.86
N LYS A 439 -55.76 -6.75 14.51
CA LYS A 439 -56.62 -6.12 15.54
C LYS A 439 -55.84 -5.55 16.73
N ASN A 440 -54.67 -6.12 17.02
CA ASN A 440 -53.75 -5.67 18.08
C ASN A 440 -52.50 -5.00 17.50
N ALA A 441 -52.59 -4.44 16.29
CA ALA A 441 -51.48 -3.77 15.64
C ALA A 441 -50.97 -2.62 16.52
N LYS A 442 -49.65 -2.58 16.72
CA LYS A 442 -48.98 -1.44 17.33
C LYS A 442 -49.14 -0.22 16.43
N ASN A 443 -49.01 0.98 16.99
CA ASN A 443 -49.18 2.23 16.24
C ASN A 443 -48.26 2.34 15.01
N ASP A 444 -47.13 1.63 14.99
CA ASP A 444 -46.13 1.65 13.93
C ASP A 444 -46.26 0.53 12.87
N TYR A 445 -47.38 -0.21 12.84
CA TYR A 445 -47.57 -1.35 11.92
C TYR A 445 -47.35 -1.00 10.44
N TYR A 446 -47.61 0.25 10.03
CA TYR A 446 -47.40 0.75 8.67
C TYR A 446 -45.92 0.79 8.25
N LYS A 447 -44.98 0.69 9.20
CA LYS A 447 -43.53 0.62 8.95
C LYS A 447 -43.04 -0.78 8.58
N PHE A 448 -43.93 -1.76 8.52
CA PHE A 448 -43.57 -3.15 8.28
C PHE A 448 -44.27 -3.70 7.04
N ALA A 449 -43.62 -4.67 6.39
CA ALA A 449 -44.24 -5.42 5.31
C ALA A 449 -45.43 -6.24 5.83
N PRO A 450 -46.52 -6.38 5.05
CA PRO A 450 -46.69 -5.89 3.68
C PRO A 450 -47.21 -4.44 3.59
N MET A 451 -47.64 -3.83 4.70
CA MET A 451 -48.30 -2.51 4.73
C MET A 451 -47.42 -1.39 4.19
N ILE A 452 -46.12 -1.39 4.52
CA ILE A 452 -45.18 -0.35 4.08
C ILE A 452 -45.10 -0.21 2.56
N PHE A 453 -45.23 -1.30 1.81
CA PHE A 453 -45.21 -1.26 0.34
C PHE A 453 -46.45 -0.56 -0.20
N LYS A 454 -47.64 -0.87 0.34
CA LYS A 454 -48.89 -0.23 -0.06
C LYS A 454 -48.94 1.25 0.31
N ILE A 455 -48.40 1.60 1.48
CA ILE A 455 -48.23 3.01 1.88
C ILE A 455 -47.26 3.71 0.94
N THR A 456 -46.14 3.09 0.59
CA THR A 456 -45.17 3.66 -0.37
C THR A 456 -45.80 3.95 -1.72
N ASP A 457 -46.60 3.03 -2.26
CA ASP A 457 -47.31 3.22 -3.53
C ASP A 457 -48.31 4.40 -3.43
N ALA A 458 -49.12 4.45 -2.37
CA ALA A 458 -50.08 5.54 -2.15
C ALA A 458 -49.39 6.91 -1.99
N MET A 459 -48.23 6.95 -1.33
CA MET A 459 -47.43 8.18 -1.23
C MET A 459 -46.88 8.60 -2.59
N LYS A 460 -46.41 7.65 -3.41
CA LYS A 460 -45.89 7.91 -4.75
C LYS A 460 -46.95 8.52 -5.68
N GLU A 461 -48.18 8.04 -5.62
CA GLU A 461 -49.25 8.48 -6.52
C GLU A 461 -49.75 9.90 -6.21
N LYS A 462 -49.72 10.32 -4.94
CA LYS A 462 -50.46 11.52 -4.52
C LYS A 462 -49.65 12.56 -3.75
N TYR A 463 -48.52 12.18 -3.15
CA TYR A 463 -47.80 13.03 -2.19
C TYR A 463 -46.28 13.09 -2.42
N TRP A 464 -45.74 12.42 -3.44
CA TRP A 464 -44.31 12.21 -3.64
C TRP A 464 -43.50 13.48 -3.88
N ASP A 465 -44.13 14.45 -4.54
CA ASP A 465 -43.56 15.74 -4.93
C ASP A 465 -43.83 16.84 -3.88
N MET A 466 -44.50 16.52 -2.77
CA MET A 466 -44.78 17.49 -1.70
C MET A 466 -43.61 17.70 -0.73
N VAL A 467 -42.48 17.01 -0.94
CA VAL A 467 -41.24 17.10 -0.13
C VAL A 467 -39.99 17.12 -0.99
#